data_AF-A0A6A4WN19-F1
#
_entry.id   AF-A0A6A4WN19-F1
#
_cell.length_a   1.000
_cell.length_b   1.000
_cell.length_c   1.000
_cell.angle_alpha   90.00
_cell.angle_beta   90.00
_cell.angle_gamma   90.00
#
_symmetry.space_group_name_H-M   'P 1'
#
loop_
_entity.id
_entity.type
_entity.pdbx_description
1 polymer ?
#
loop_
_entity_poly.entity_id
_entity_poly.type
_entity_poly.pdbx_seq_one_letter_code
_entity_poly.pdbx_strand_id
1 'polypeptide(L)'
;MARVRSALLLAFAAVVVSSHVAKRQVPEEYPTYAQVPDDVAFTCDDKLPGYYADVDYQCQVWHWCTPQATLYSFLCPNQTVFNQQYRVCDWWYNVDCPSATSQYVNNEELYKDAEGNPI
;
A
#
# COMPACT_ATOMS: atom_id res chain seq x y z
N MET A 1 58.20 41.02 24.80
CA MET A 1 57.68 39.82 24.10
C MET A 1 56.14 39.88 24.18
N ALA A 2 55.52 40.80 23.44
CA ALA A 2 54.65 40.55 22.27
C ALA A 2 53.33 39.81 22.65
N ARG A 3 52.38 40.51 23.27
CA ARG A 3 51.19 41.19 22.68
C ARG A 3 49.99 40.26 22.47
N VAL A 4 49.04 40.35 23.41
CA VAL A 4 47.63 40.00 23.24
C VAL A 4 47.09 40.67 21.98
N ARG A 5 46.46 39.91 21.08
CA ARG A 5 45.67 40.45 19.96
C ARG A 5 44.26 39.92 20.06
N SER A 6 43.39 40.77 20.61
CA SER A 6 41.96 40.71 20.34
C SER A 6 41.74 41.07 18.87
N ALA A 7 41.01 40.23 18.15
CA ALA A 7 40.42 40.59 16.85
C ALA A 7 39.01 39.99 16.84
N LEU A 8 38.03 40.87 17.03
CA LEU A 8 36.63 40.64 16.78
C LEU A 8 36.38 40.28 15.31
N LEU A 9 35.35 39.44 15.11
CA LEU A 9 34.43 39.38 13.97
C LEU A 9 34.99 38.89 12.63
N LEU A 10 34.50 37.73 12.18
CA LEU A 10 33.57 37.64 11.06
C LEU A 10 32.80 36.33 11.16
N ALA A 11 31.49 36.45 11.38
CA ALA A 11 30.56 35.37 11.17
C ALA A 11 30.59 34.95 9.70
N PHE A 12 30.94 33.70 9.42
CA PHE A 12 30.25 32.99 8.37
C PHE A 12 29.58 31.82 9.06
N ALA A 13 28.30 32.03 9.36
CA ALA A 13 27.38 30.92 9.55
C ALA A 13 27.56 30.03 8.32
N ALA A 14 28.30 28.93 8.47
CA ALA A 14 28.15 27.79 7.59
C ALA A 14 26.77 27.22 7.91
N VAL A 15 25.72 27.92 7.48
CA VAL A 15 24.54 27.28 6.94
C VAL A 15 25.09 26.50 5.75
N VAL A 16 25.68 25.33 6.03
CA VAL A 16 25.58 24.21 5.11
C VAL A 16 24.09 24.13 4.90
N VAL A 17 23.64 24.67 3.76
CA VAL A 17 22.30 24.51 3.24
C VAL A 17 22.19 23.00 3.09
N SER A 18 21.77 22.34 4.17
CA SER A 18 21.44 20.92 4.19
C SER A 18 20.47 20.77 3.06
N SER A 19 20.97 20.13 2.02
CA SER A 19 20.47 20.24 0.67
C SER A 19 18.95 20.09 0.69
N HIS A 20 18.22 21.15 0.37
CA HIS A 20 16.88 21.02 -0.17
C HIS A 20 16.96 20.50 -1.61
N VAL A 21 17.79 19.48 -1.86
CA VAL A 21 17.40 18.48 -2.84
C VAL A 21 16.26 17.77 -2.12
N ALA A 22 15.03 18.25 -2.35
CA ALA A 22 13.87 17.41 -2.24
C ALA A 22 14.20 16.19 -3.11
N LYS A 23 14.73 15.13 -2.48
CA LYS A 23 14.73 13.82 -3.08
C LYS A 23 13.28 13.64 -3.44
N ARG A 24 12.97 13.60 -4.74
CA ARG A 24 11.73 12.98 -5.18
C ARG A 24 11.92 11.53 -4.78
N GLN A 25 11.54 11.22 -3.55
CA GLN A 25 11.54 9.87 -3.03
C GLN A 25 10.46 9.20 -3.86
N VAL A 26 10.87 8.54 -4.95
CA VAL A 26 10.02 7.56 -5.62
C VAL A 26 9.85 6.47 -4.57
N PRO A 27 8.68 6.32 -3.93
CA PRO A 27 8.52 5.25 -2.97
C PRO A 27 8.59 3.91 -3.72
N GLU A 28 9.00 2.88 -2.98
CA GLU A 28 9.06 1.45 -3.28
C GLU A 28 8.67 0.97 -4.68
N GLU A 29 9.55 0.15 -5.27
CA GLU A 29 9.27 -0.56 -6.51
C GLU A 29 7.91 -1.29 -6.43
N TYR A 30 7.00 -0.93 -7.35
CA TYR A 30 5.73 -1.61 -7.47
C TYR A 30 5.94 -3.01 -8.08
N PRO A 31 5.19 -4.03 -7.63
CA PRO A 31 5.28 -5.37 -8.20
C PRO A 31 4.86 -5.39 -9.68
N THR A 32 5.50 -6.27 -10.47
CA THR A 32 5.18 -6.51 -11.90
C THR A 32 5.04 -8.00 -12.19
N TYR A 33 4.18 -8.68 -11.44
CA TYR A 33 3.86 -10.08 -11.74
C TYR A 33 3.24 -10.19 -13.13
N ALA A 34 3.56 -11.26 -13.85
CA ALA A 34 2.99 -11.55 -15.17
C ALA A 34 1.68 -12.36 -15.10
N GLN A 35 1.48 -13.04 -13.97
CA GLN A 35 0.35 -13.90 -13.65
C GLN A 35 0.24 -14.02 -12.14
N VAL A 36 -0.89 -14.53 -11.63
CA VAL A 36 -1.02 -14.88 -10.21
C VAL A 36 0.01 -15.97 -9.89
N PRO A 37 0.91 -15.79 -8.90
CA PRO A 37 1.88 -16.80 -8.52
C PRO A 37 1.25 -18.10 -8.01
N ASP A 38 1.89 -19.25 -8.27
CA ASP A 38 1.37 -20.57 -7.88
C ASP A 38 1.50 -20.87 -6.37
N ASP A 39 2.30 -20.08 -5.66
CA ASP A 39 2.61 -20.22 -4.23
C ASP A 39 1.72 -19.37 -3.32
N VAL A 40 0.66 -18.75 -3.86
CA VAL A 40 -0.33 -17.97 -3.09
C VAL A 40 -0.98 -18.86 -2.02
N ALA A 41 -0.84 -18.44 -0.76
CA ALA A 41 -1.35 -19.17 0.40
C ALA A 41 -2.74 -18.72 0.89
N PHE A 42 -3.35 -17.71 0.23
CA PHE A 42 -4.64 -17.16 0.63
C PHE A 42 -5.79 -18.18 0.54
N THR A 43 -6.70 -18.17 1.51
CA THR A 43 -7.90 -19.03 1.55
C THR A 43 -9.15 -18.25 1.96
N CYS A 44 -10.33 -18.80 1.66
CA CYS A 44 -11.62 -18.23 2.05
C CYS A 44 -12.20 -18.80 3.36
N ASP A 45 -11.50 -19.75 4.02
CA ASP A 45 -12.07 -20.55 5.12
C ASP A 45 -12.49 -19.74 6.35
N ASP A 46 -11.78 -18.65 6.63
CA ASP A 46 -12.01 -17.75 7.77
C ASP A 46 -12.46 -16.35 7.32
N LYS A 47 -12.99 -16.24 6.10
CA LYS A 47 -13.31 -14.98 5.44
C LYS A 47 -14.80 -14.89 5.10
N LEU A 48 -15.34 -13.67 5.17
CA LEU A 48 -16.66 -13.39 4.61
C LEU A 48 -16.61 -13.46 3.07
N PRO A 49 -17.73 -13.71 2.40
CA PRO A 49 -17.83 -13.46 0.97
C PRO A 49 -17.43 -12.01 0.66
N GLY A 50 -16.49 -11.81 -0.26
CA GLY A 50 -15.94 -10.49 -0.51
C GLY A 50 -14.61 -10.46 -1.24
N TYR A 51 -13.98 -9.30 -1.23
CA TYR A 51 -12.76 -9.00 -1.96
C TYR A 51 -11.60 -8.75 -1.00
N TYR A 52 -10.43 -9.29 -1.28
CA TYR A 52 -9.29 -9.26 -0.37
C TYR A 52 -8.01 -8.89 -1.12
N ALA A 53 -7.38 -7.78 -0.74
CA ALA A 53 -6.00 -7.45 -1.11
C ALA A 53 -5.04 -8.51 -0.56
N ASP A 54 -4.13 -9.01 -1.38
CA ASP A 54 -3.07 -9.90 -0.92
C ASP A 54 -1.81 -9.09 -0.55
N VAL A 55 -1.59 -8.90 0.75
CA VAL A 55 -0.45 -8.11 1.23
C VAL A 55 0.89 -8.83 1.04
N ASP A 56 0.90 -10.16 0.94
CA ASP A 56 2.12 -10.94 0.72
C ASP A 56 2.66 -10.74 -0.70
N TYR A 57 1.77 -10.38 -1.64
CA TYR A 57 2.09 -10.06 -3.03
C TYR A 57 1.93 -8.58 -3.35
N GLN A 58 2.22 -7.72 -2.37
CA GLN A 58 2.22 -6.26 -2.49
C GLN A 58 0.92 -5.70 -3.11
N CYS A 59 -0.20 -6.34 -2.81
CA CYS A 59 -1.54 -6.03 -3.27
C CYS A 59 -1.73 -6.02 -4.80
N GLN A 60 -0.76 -6.44 -5.61
CA GLN A 60 -1.01 -6.62 -7.06
C GLN A 60 -1.89 -7.84 -7.30
N VAL A 61 -1.74 -8.87 -6.46
CA VAL A 61 -2.69 -9.98 -6.38
C VAL A 61 -3.83 -9.59 -5.43
N TRP A 62 -5.04 -9.98 -5.80
CA TRP A 62 -6.22 -9.89 -4.94
C TRP A 62 -7.15 -11.06 -5.16
N HIS A 63 -8.03 -11.30 -4.20
CA HIS A 63 -8.90 -12.47 -4.15
C HIS A 63 -10.36 -12.09 -4.08
N TRP A 64 -11.19 -12.94 -4.65
CA TRP A 64 -12.62 -12.95 -4.49
C TRP A 64 -13.05 -14.25 -3.83
N CYS A 65 -13.64 -14.15 -2.64
CA CYS A 65 -14.36 -15.24 -2.00
C CYS A 65 -15.86 -15.12 -2.31
N THR A 66 -16.43 -16.13 -2.97
CA THR A 66 -17.87 -16.17 -3.24
C THR A 66 -18.68 -16.58 -2.00
N PRO A 67 -20.01 -16.40 -2.00
CA PRO A 67 -20.89 -16.96 -0.96
C PRO A 67 -20.80 -18.47 -0.80
N GLN A 68 -20.32 -19.20 -1.81
CA GLN A 68 -20.10 -20.66 -1.76
C GLN A 68 -18.67 -21.02 -1.30
N ALA A 69 -17.92 -20.06 -0.77
CA ALA A 69 -16.52 -20.19 -0.37
C ALA A 69 -15.58 -20.58 -1.53
N THR A 70 -15.98 -20.32 -2.78
CA THR A 70 -15.09 -20.49 -3.93
C THR A 70 -14.10 -19.34 -3.98
N LEU A 71 -12.80 -19.66 -4.07
CA LEU A 71 -11.73 -18.70 -4.25
C LEU A 71 -11.46 -18.44 -5.73
N TYR A 72 -11.37 -17.16 -6.10
CA TYR A 72 -10.78 -16.70 -7.35
C TYR A 72 -9.67 -15.70 -7.06
N SER A 73 -8.55 -15.81 -7.76
CA SER A 73 -7.41 -14.92 -7.62
C SER A 73 -7.17 -14.18 -8.92
N PHE A 74 -6.83 -12.90 -8.80
CA PHE A 74 -6.67 -12.00 -9.93
C PHE A 74 -5.42 -11.16 -9.77
N LEU A 75 -4.98 -10.59 -10.88
CA LEU A 75 -3.88 -9.65 -10.92
C LEU A 75 -4.37 -8.28 -11.38
N CYS A 76 -4.01 -7.24 -10.63
CA CYS A 76 -4.14 -5.86 -11.10
C CYS A 76 -3.16 -5.58 -12.25
N PRO A 77 -3.55 -4.76 -13.26
CA PRO A 77 -2.65 -4.34 -14.33
C PRO A 77 -1.35 -3.71 -13.82
N ASN A 78 -0.31 -3.74 -14.64
CA ASN A 78 0.98 -3.11 -14.32
C ASN A 78 0.79 -1.66 -13.87
N GLN A 79 1.51 -1.27 -12.81
CA GLN A 79 1.46 0.03 -12.12
C GLN A 79 0.22 0.27 -11.27
N THR A 80 -0.61 -0.74 -11.05
CA THR A 80 -1.75 -0.66 -10.13
C THR A 80 -1.71 -1.79 -9.11
N VAL A 81 -2.30 -1.54 -7.94
CA VAL A 81 -2.48 -2.53 -6.87
C VAL A 81 -3.89 -2.39 -6.32
N PHE A 82 -4.40 -3.44 -5.69
CA PHE A 82 -5.76 -3.51 -5.20
C PHE A 82 -5.94 -2.60 -3.98
N ASN A 83 -6.74 -1.55 -4.17
CA ASN A 83 -7.18 -0.70 -3.09
C ASN A 83 -8.33 -1.38 -2.35
N GLN A 84 -8.04 -2.01 -1.21
CA GLN A 84 -9.03 -2.72 -0.42
C GLN A 84 -10.23 -1.83 -0.06
N GLN A 85 -10.00 -0.58 0.33
CA GLN A 85 -11.04 0.34 0.78
C GLN A 85 -12.11 0.58 -0.30
N TYR A 86 -11.69 0.71 -1.55
CA TYR A 86 -12.59 0.97 -2.68
C TYR A 86 -12.89 -0.26 -3.54
N ARG A 87 -12.22 -1.40 -3.27
CA ARG A 87 -12.33 -2.66 -4.01
C ARG A 87 -12.07 -2.53 -5.51
N VAL A 88 -11.06 -1.74 -5.86
CA VAL A 88 -10.63 -1.50 -7.25
C VAL A 88 -9.10 -1.51 -7.35
N CYS A 89 -8.56 -1.82 -8.52
CA CYS A 89 -7.15 -1.56 -8.79
C CYS A 89 -6.95 -0.05 -8.97
N ASP A 90 -6.10 0.54 -8.14
CA ASP A 90 -5.71 1.95 -8.18
C ASP A 90 -4.20 2.05 -8.37
N TRP A 91 -3.71 3.22 -8.73
CA TRP A 91 -2.27 3.48 -8.83
C TRP A 91 -1.59 3.15 -7.51
N TRP A 92 -0.46 2.44 -7.57
CA TRP A 92 0.24 1.95 -6.39
C TRP A 92 0.56 3.04 -5.35
N TYR A 93 0.81 4.27 -5.78
CA TYR A 93 1.10 5.40 -4.90
C TYR A 93 -0.13 5.97 -4.18
N ASN A 94 -1.35 5.53 -4.55
CA ASN A 94 -2.61 5.88 -3.87
C ASN A 94 -3.00 4.84 -2.81
N VAL A 95 -2.28 3.73 -2.71
CA VAL A 95 -2.67 2.58 -1.87
C VAL A 95 -1.63 2.31 -0.80
N ASP A 96 -2.05 2.32 0.46
CA ASP A 96 -1.26 1.83 1.58
C ASP A 96 -1.47 0.31 1.75
N CYS A 97 -0.76 -0.47 0.92
CA CYS A 97 -0.93 -1.92 0.85
C CYS A 97 -0.71 -2.64 2.20
N PRO A 98 0.35 -2.35 2.99
CA PRO A 98 0.55 -2.99 4.29
C PRO A 98 -0.64 -2.85 5.26
N SER A 99 -1.40 -1.76 5.15
CA SER A 99 -2.59 -1.50 5.96
C SER A 99 -3.88 -2.11 5.39
N ALA A 100 -3.85 -2.74 4.22
CA ALA A 100 -5.05 -3.21 3.54
C ALA A 100 -5.88 -4.21 4.37
N THR A 101 -5.24 -5.06 5.18
CA THR A 101 -5.94 -6.03 6.04
C THR A 101 -6.89 -5.38 7.04
N SER A 102 -6.59 -4.15 7.50
CA SER A 102 -7.47 -3.41 8.40
C SER A 102 -8.77 -2.97 7.74
N GLN A 103 -8.83 -2.99 6.41
CA GLN A 103 -9.97 -2.56 5.60
C GLN A 103 -10.85 -3.74 5.15
N TYR A 104 -10.50 -5.00 5.48
CA TYR A 104 -11.30 -6.17 5.13
C TYR A 104 -12.73 -6.13 5.68
N VAL A 105 -12.97 -5.35 6.74
CA VAL A 105 -14.30 -5.12 7.32
C VAL A 105 -15.30 -4.56 6.29
N ASN A 106 -14.84 -3.88 5.24
CA ASN A 106 -15.74 -3.37 4.20
C ASN A 106 -16.43 -4.48 3.37
N ASN A 107 -15.99 -5.74 3.51
CA ASN A 107 -16.69 -6.89 2.95
C ASN A 107 -18.00 -7.21 3.69
N GLU A 108 -18.20 -6.72 4.91
CA GLU A 108 -19.47 -6.89 5.63
C GLU A 108 -20.64 -6.21 4.91
N GLU A 109 -20.39 -5.28 4.00
CA GLU A 109 -21.41 -4.58 3.22
C GLU A 109 -21.83 -5.36 1.96
N LEU A 110 -21.11 -6.42 1.60
CA LEU A 110 -21.35 -7.19 0.38
C LEU A 110 -22.36 -8.31 0.62
N TYR A 111 -22.98 -8.75 -0.48
CA TYR A 111 -23.91 -9.87 -0.48
C TYR A 111 -25.05 -9.68 0.52
N LYS A 112 -25.55 -8.45 0.60
CA LYS A 112 -26.71 -8.07 1.39
C LYS A 112 -27.74 -7.30 0.55
N ASP A 113 -29.01 -7.41 0.92
CA ASP A 113 -30.10 -6.58 0.38
C ASP A 113 -30.11 -5.16 1.02
N ALA A 114 -31.10 -4.35 0.68
CA ALA A 114 -31.22 -2.98 1.20
C ALA A 114 -31.51 -2.93 2.71
N GLU A 115 -32.04 -4.02 3.26
CA GLU A 115 -32.35 -4.21 4.67
C GLU A 115 -31.19 -4.84 5.46
N GLY A 116 -30.11 -5.25 4.78
CA GLY A 116 -28.92 -5.85 5.36
C GLY A 116 -28.96 -7.37 5.50
N ASN A 117 -29.96 -8.05 4.93
CA ASN A 117 -30.06 -9.51 4.95
C ASN A 117 -29.17 -10.14 3.88
N PRO A 118 -28.58 -11.32 4.12
CA PRO A 118 -27.78 -12.03 3.11
C PRO A 118 -28.57 -12.35 1.83
N ILE A 119 -27.93 -12.19 0.66
CA ILE A 119 -28.47 -12.56 -0.67
C ILE A 119 -27.71 -13.72 -1.33
#